data_AF-A0A952RWR5-F1
#
_entry.id   AF-A0A952RWR5-F1
#
_cell.length_a   1.000
_cell.length_b   1.000
_cell.length_c   1.000
_cell.angle_alpha   90.00
_cell.angle_beta   90.00
_cell.angle_gamma   90.00
#
_symmetry.space_group_name_H-M   'P 1'
#
loop_
_entity.id
_entity.type
_entity.pdbx_description
1 polymer ?
#
loop_
_entity_poly.entity_id
_entity_poly.type
_entity_poly.pdbx_seq_one_letter_code
_entity_poly.pdbx_strand_id
1 'polypeptide(L)'
;MEDTMKQGKYAKFFLMIITSMVSMYVLSYLNSWEIFGHAFFSETRLFMVMMMGGAMAIIMLSFMLGMYPNTKANMAIYVGSVVVMAAALALVRSQETVDDVDFMEGMIPHHSIAILTSTRAEIEDRRVRKLADEIISAQKREIKEMSWLIDDIRANGVAADQQKADTRPVPEFSRE
;
A
#
# COMPACT_ATOMS: atom_id res chain seq x y z
N MET A 1 30.41 -27.79 8.82
CA MET A 1 30.28 -27.41 7.39
C MET A 1 28.88 -27.64 6.85
N GLU A 2 28.28 -28.83 7.03
CA GLU A 2 26.94 -29.14 6.48
C GLU A 2 25.80 -28.28 7.10
N ASP A 3 25.81 -28.05 8.42
CA ASP A 3 24.81 -27.18 9.05
C ASP A 3 24.97 -25.71 8.68
N THR A 4 26.21 -25.22 8.51
CA THR A 4 26.51 -23.87 8.01
C THR A 4 25.98 -23.69 6.58
N MET A 5 26.14 -24.71 5.74
CA MET A 5 25.62 -24.74 4.37
C MET A 5 24.09 -24.79 4.33
N LYS A 6 23.45 -25.54 5.24
CA LYS A 6 21.98 -25.57 5.40
C LYS A 6 21.44 -24.22 5.86
N GLN A 7 22.05 -23.60 6.88
CA GLN A 7 21.69 -22.25 7.32
C GLN A 7 21.82 -21.21 6.21
N GLY A 8 22.87 -21.29 5.38
CA GLY A 8 23.07 -20.39 4.24
C GLY A 8 21.96 -20.43 3.20
N LYS A 9 21.30 -21.58 2.99
CA LYS A 9 20.17 -21.70 2.04
C LYS A 9 18.91 -21.00 2.55
N TYR A 10 18.58 -21.18 3.83
CA TYR A 10 17.43 -20.50 4.45
C TYR A 10 17.67 -19.00 4.60
N ALA A 11 18.89 -18.57 4.94
CA ALA A 11 19.24 -17.16 4.97
C ALA A 11 19.04 -16.49 3.60
N LYS A 12 19.50 -17.13 2.52
CA LYS A 12 19.26 -16.66 1.15
C LYS A 12 17.78 -16.62 0.79
N PHE A 13 17.00 -17.62 1.22
CA PHE A 13 15.55 -17.63 1.04
C PHE A 13 14.90 -16.38 1.64
N PHE A 14 15.12 -16.12 2.92
CA PHE A 14 14.56 -14.95 3.59
C PHE A 14 15.07 -13.64 2.99
N LEU A 15 16.35 -13.57 2.62
CA LEU A 15 16.92 -12.39 1.97
C LEU A 15 16.22 -12.12 0.63
N MET A 16 15.93 -13.14 -0.17
CA MET A 16 15.14 -12.99 -1.41
C MET A 16 13.75 -12.45 -1.08
N ILE A 17 13.04 -13.06 -0.13
CA ILE A 17 11.67 -12.63 0.22
C ILE A 17 11.64 -11.17 0.68
N ILE A 18 12.51 -10.79 1.62
CA ILE A 18 12.56 -9.44 2.17
C ILE A 18 12.95 -8.42 1.11
N THR A 19 13.97 -8.71 0.29
CA THR A 19 14.40 -7.82 -0.79
C THR A 19 13.27 -7.63 -1.80
N SER A 20 12.58 -8.71 -2.18
CA SER A 20 11.41 -8.63 -3.06
C SER A 20 10.28 -7.82 -2.45
N MET A 21 9.97 -7.99 -1.16
CA MET A 21 8.94 -7.20 -0.48
C MET A 21 9.26 -5.70 -0.49
N VAL A 22 10.49 -5.33 -0.12
CA VAL A 22 10.94 -3.92 -0.15
C VAL A 22 10.86 -3.36 -1.56
N SER A 23 11.33 -4.12 -2.56
CA SER A 23 11.27 -3.72 -3.96
C SER A 23 9.84 -3.53 -4.42
N MET A 24 8.94 -4.48 -4.14
CA MET A 24 7.53 -4.39 -4.52
C MET A 24 6.80 -3.23 -3.84
N TYR A 25 7.13 -2.93 -2.57
CA TYR A 25 6.60 -1.76 -1.88
C TYR A 25 6.97 -0.48 -2.65
N VAL A 26 8.24 -0.29 -3.01
CA VAL A 26 8.70 0.88 -3.77
C VAL A 26 8.10 0.91 -5.19
N LEU A 27 8.09 -0.22 -5.89
CA LEU A 27 7.57 -0.32 -7.26
C LEU A 27 6.08 -0.01 -7.33
N SER A 28 5.33 -0.23 -6.25
CA SER A 28 3.90 0.03 -6.20
C SER A 28 3.51 1.51 -6.28
N TYR A 29 4.47 2.44 -6.25
CA TYR A 29 4.26 3.87 -6.49
C TYR A 29 4.42 4.26 -7.97
N LEU A 30 5.04 3.41 -8.81
CA LEU A 30 5.35 3.74 -10.20
C LEU A 30 4.12 3.88 -11.11
N ASN A 31 2.95 3.41 -10.66
CA ASN A 31 1.68 3.56 -11.35
C ASN A 31 0.87 4.79 -10.89
N SER A 32 1.46 5.68 -10.09
CA SER A 32 0.84 6.96 -9.72
C SER A 32 0.98 7.99 -10.85
N TRP A 33 0.00 8.88 -11.02
CA TRP A 33 0.07 10.02 -11.95
C TRP A 33 1.29 10.93 -11.67
N GLU A 34 1.49 11.31 -10.41
CA GLU A 34 2.72 11.94 -9.93
C GLU A 34 3.46 10.98 -9.00
N ILE A 35 4.73 10.70 -9.31
CA ILE A 35 5.51 9.69 -8.57
C ILE A 35 6.10 10.30 -7.29
N PHE A 36 6.62 11.52 -7.34
CA PHE A 36 7.31 12.12 -6.18
C PHE A 36 6.36 12.89 -5.26
N GLY A 37 5.39 13.62 -5.82
CA GLY A 37 4.45 14.44 -5.05
C GLY A 37 3.38 13.64 -4.29
N HIS A 38 3.09 12.42 -4.75
CA HIS A 38 2.03 11.57 -4.17
C HIS A 38 2.58 10.32 -3.44
N ALA A 39 3.89 10.20 -3.28
CA ALA A 39 4.52 9.07 -2.60
C ALA A 39 4.63 9.30 -1.09
N PHE A 40 3.57 8.92 -0.37
CA PHE A 40 3.56 8.89 1.09
C PHE A 40 3.64 7.46 1.63
N PHE A 41 4.07 7.31 2.87
CA PHE A 41 4.04 6.01 3.54
C PHE A 41 2.59 5.54 3.71
N SER A 42 2.34 4.23 3.66
CA SER A 42 1.00 3.68 3.82
C SER A 42 1.05 2.34 4.54
N GLU A 43 0.43 2.29 5.71
CA GLU A 43 0.30 1.06 6.50
C GLU A 43 -0.45 -0.03 5.73
N THR A 44 -1.57 0.32 5.10
CA THR A 44 -2.37 -0.62 4.30
C THR A 44 -1.53 -1.25 3.18
N ARG A 45 -0.68 -0.46 2.50
CA ARG A 45 0.23 -0.97 1.48
C ARG A 45 1.30 -1.89 2.07
N LEU A 46 1.85 -1.53 3.24
CA LEU A 46 2.80 -2.37 3.95
C LEU A 46 2.18 -3.73 4.33
N PHE A 47 0.96 -3.73 4.88
CA PHE A 47 0.24 -4.94 5.22
C PHE A 47 -0.09 -5.80 3.99
N MET A 48 -0.49 -5.19 2.87
CA MET A 48 -0.65 -5.91 1.59
C MET A 48 0.64 -6.58 1.13
N VAL A 49 1.78 -5.89 1.22
CA VAL A 49 3.09 -6.44 0.88
C VAL A 49 3.48 -7.60 1.80
N MET A 50 3.16 -7.53 3.10
CA MET A 50 3.40 -8.63 4.03
C MET A 50 2.54 -9.86 3.72
N MET A 51 1.26 -9.65 3.40
CA MET A 51 0.36 -10.72 2.97
C MET A 51 0.86 -11.39 1.68
N MET A 52 1.28 -10.61 0.68
CA MET A 52 1.86 -11.12 -0.56
C MET A 52 3.21 -11.83 -0.31
N GLY A 53 4.05 -11.29 0.57
CA GLY A 53 5.33 -11.88 0.97
C GLY A 53 5.16 -13.24 1.65
N GLY A 54 4.15 -13.38 2.51
CA GLY A 54 3.77 -14.66 3.10
C GLY A 54 3.34 -15.68 2.05
N ALA A 55 2.47 -15.29 1.12
CA ALA A 55 2.04 -16.16 0.02
C ALA A 55 3.23 -16.57 -0.88
N MET A 56 4.11 -15.63 -1.20
CA MET A 56 5.32 -15.87 -1.98
C MET A 56 6.25 -16.85 -1.29
N ALA A 57 6.44 -16.75 0.03
CA ALA A 57 7.25 -17.70 0.80
C ALA A 57 6.67 -19.12 0.72
N ILE A 58 5.35 -19.29 0.84
CA ILE A 58 4.68 -20.59 0.71
C ILE A 58 4.89 -21.17 -0.69
N ILE A 59 4.64 -20.37 -1.73
CA ILE A 59 4.75 -20.79 -3.13
C ILE A 59 6.20 -21.19 -3.44
N MET A 60 7.15 -20.29 -3.18
CA MET A 60 8.57 -20.53 -3.49
C MET A 60 9.10 -21.76 -2.74
N LEU A 61 8.80 -21.89 -1.44
CA LEU A 61 9.24 -23.06 -0.68
C LEU A 61 8.65 -24.35 -1.26
N SER A 62 7.38 -24.35 -1.68
CA SER A 62 6.71 -25.51 -2.28
C SER A 62 7.39 -25.99 -3.57
N PHE A 63 7.72 -25.07 -4.47
CA PHE A 63 8.40 -25.41 -5.73
C PHE A 63 9.86 -25.81 -5.54
N MET A 64 10.50 -25.32 -4.48
CA MET A 64 11.93 -25.52 -4.24
C MET A 64 12.22 -26.47 -3.06
N LEU A 65 11.24 -27.28 -2.63
CA LEU A 65 11.34 -28.15 -1.45
C LEU A 65 12.62 -29.00 -1.44
N GLY A 66 13.04 -29.54 -2.60
CA GLY A 66 14.25 -30.36 -2.73
C GLY A 66 15.55 -29.64 -2.35
N MET A 67 15.56 -28.31 -2.36
CA MET A 67 16.73 -27.51 -1.95
C MET A 67 16.83 -27.37 -0.42
N TYR A 68 15.73 -27.55 0.31
CA TYR A 68 15.56 -27.25 1.74
C TYR A 68 15.36 -28.53 2.56
N PRO A 69 16.44 -29.17 3.07
CA PRO A 69 16.37 -30.53 3.61
C PRO A 69 15.76 -30.62 5.02
N ASN A 70 15.58 -29.51 5.75
CA ASN A 70 15.09 -29.54 7.12
C ASN A 70 13.56 -29.38 7.15
N THR A 71 12.85 -30.50 7.28
CA THR A 71 11.38 -30.53 7.33
C THR A 71 10.79 -29.70 8.47
N LYS A 72 11.45 -29.64 9.64
CA LYS A 72 10.98 -28.82 10.77
C LYS A 72 11.08 -27.34 10.45
N ALA A 73 12.18 -26.90 9.85
CA ALA A 73 12.35 -25.52 9.40
C ALA A 73 11.34 -25.16 8.30
N ASN A 74 11.12 -26.06 7.34
CA ASN A 74 10.12 -25.84 6.27
C ASN A 74 8.71 -25.70 6.85
N MET A 75 8.34 -26.57 7.79
CA MET A 75 7.04 -26.50 8.46
C MET A 75 6.90 -25.20 9.26
N ALA A 76 7.95 -24.77 9.96
CA ALA A 76 7.96 -23.49 10.67
C ALA A 76 7.78 -22.30 9.71
N ILE A 77 8.38 -22.34 8.52
CA ILE A 77 8.18 -21.32 7.49
C ILE A 77 6.74 -21.32 7.01
N TYR A 78 6.15 -22.46 6.67
CA TYR A 78 4.75 -22.52 6.24
C TYR A 78 3.79 -21.96 7.29
N VAL A 79 3.92 -22.42 8.55
CA VAL A 79 3.08 -21.94 9.65
C VAL A 79 3.30 -20.44 9.87
N GLY A 80 4.56 -19.99 9.92
CA GLY A 80 4.90 -18.58 10.07
C GLY A 80 4.31 -17.71 8.95
N SER A 81 4.41 -18.15 7.70
CA SER A 81 3.83 -17.46 6.55
C SER A 81 2.31 -17.35 6.64
N VAL A 82 1.61 -18.43 7.02
CA VAL A 82 0.15 -18.40 7.22
C VAL A 82 -0.24 -17.44 8.34
N VAL A 83 0.51 -17.43 9.45
CA VAL A 83 0.27 -16.50 10.57
C VAL A 83 0.48 -15.05 10.12
N VAL A 84 1.57 -14.74 9.43
CA VAL A 84 1.83 -13.40 8.88
C VAL A 84 0.73 -12.97 7.92
N MET A 85 0.28 -13.87 7.03
CA MET A 85 -0.82 -13.58 6.10
C MET A 85 -2.13 -13.29 6.83
N ALA A 86 -2.49 -14.10 7.83
CA ALA A 86 -3.72 -13.91 8.59
C ALA A 86 -3.70 -12.60 9.38
N ALA A 87 -2.57 -12.28 10.03
CA ALA A 87 -2.39 -11.03 10.75
C ALA A 87 -2.45 -9.81 9.81
N ALA A 88 -1.72 -9.85 8.69
CA ALA A 88 -1.75 -8.79 7.70
C ALA A 88 -3.14 -8.61 7.09
N LEU A 89 -3.86 -9.70 6.79
CA LEU A 89 -5.23 -9.65 6.32
C LEU A 89 -6.15 -9.00 7.36
N ALA A 90 -6.03 -9.38 8.64
CA ALA A 90 -6.82 -8.78 9.71
C ALA A 90 -6.58 -7.27 9.82
N LEU A 91 -5.32 -6.81 9.75
CA LEU A 91 -4.97 -5.38 9.78
C LEU A 91 -5.50 -4.62 8.56
N VAL A 92 -5.30 -5.16 7.34
CA VAL A 92 -5.89 -4.56 6.12
C VAL A 92 -7.42 -4.49 6.21
N ARG A 93 -8.07 -5.53 6.76
CA ARG A 93 -9.54 -5.60 6.81
C ARG A 93 -10.16 -4.73 7.89
N SER A 94 -9.46 -4.51 8.99
CA SER A 94 -9.96 -3.76 10.16
C SER A 94 -9.66 -2.27 10.07
N GLN A 95 -8.52 -1.90 9.47
CA GLN A 95 -8.03 -0.51 9.40
C GLN A 95 -7.84 0.14 10.78
N GLU A 96 -7.74 -0.64 11.86
CA GLU A 96 -7.69 -0.14 13.24
C GLU A 96 -6.46 0.74 13.56
N THR A 97 -5.38 0.59 12.80
CA THR A 97 -4.13 1.35 13.00
C THR A 97 -4.03 2.61 12.14
N VAL A 98 -4.96 2.81 11.21
CA VAL A 98 -4.93 3.92 10.25
C VAL A 98 -5.62 5.14 10.86
N ASP A 99 -4.86 6.19 11.15
CA ASP A 99 -5.41 7.47 11.61
C ASP A 99 -5.80 8.43 10.47
N ASP A 100 -6.28 9.63 10.80
CA ASP A 100 -6.73 10.62 9.81
C ASP A 100 -5.63 10.97 8.78
N VAL A 101 -4.38 11.12 9.23
CA VAL A 101 -3.26 11.49 8.36
C VAL A 101 -2.84 10.28 7.52
N ASP A 102 -2.71 9.11 8.13
CA ASP A 102 -2.35 7.87 7.44
C ASP A 102 -3.39 7.48 6.37
N PHE A 103 -4.67 7.74 6.65
CA PHE A 103 -5.76 7.58 5.69
C PHE A 103 -5.51 8.44 4.45
N MET A 104 -5.28 9.74 4.65
CA MET A 104 -5.09 10.69 3.54
C MET A 104 -3.78 10.44 2.78
N GLU A 105 -2.69 10.15 3.49
CA GLU A 105 -1.41 9.76 2.89
C GLU A 105 -1.51 8.48 2.06
N GLY A 106 -2.32 7.51 2.50
CA GLY A 106 -2.64 6.31 1.73
C GLY A 106 -3.54 6.58 0.52
N MET A 107 -4.47 7.53 0.62
CA MET A 107 -5.44 7.83 -0.43
C MET A 107 -4.91 8.73 -1.53
N ILE A 108 -3.98 9.65 -1.26
CA ILE A 108 -3.34 10.48 -2.30
C ILE A 108 -2.74 9.62 -3.45
N PRO A 109 -1.88 8.60 -3.21
CA PRO A 109 -1.38 7.73 -4.27
C PRO A 109 -2.48 6.86 -4.88
N HIS A 110 -3.50 6.44 -4.13
CA HIS A 110 -4.63 5.70 -4.67
C HIS A 110 -5.40 6.53 -5.73
N HIS A 111 -5.73 7.77 -5.39
CA HIS A 111 -6.36 8.73 -6.29
C HIS A 111 -5.47 9.06 -7.49
N SER A 112 -4.16 9.17 -7.27
CA SER A 112 -3.15 9.35 -8.32
C SER A 112 -3.20 8.25 -9.38
N ILE A 113 -3.39 6.98 -8.98
CA ILE A 113 -3.55 5.85 -9.90
C ILE A 113 -4.84 6.01 -10.71
N ALA A 114 -5.95 6.39 -10.07
CA ALA A 114 -7.22 6.60 -10.75
C ALA A 114 -7.14 7.70 -11.82
N ILE A 115 -6.46 8.81 -11.53
CA ILE A 115 -6.19 9.88 -12.51
C ILE A 115 -5.37 9.32 -13.68
N LEU A 116 -4.31 8.57 -13.41
CA LEU A 116 -3.47 7.98 -14.46
C LEU A 116 -4.28 7.08 -15.40
N THR A 117 -5.04 6.14 -14.83
CA THR A 117 -5.84 5.18 -15.59
C THR A 117 -6.94 5.89 -16.39
N SER A 118 -7.73 6.77 -15.77
CA SER A 118 -8.80 7.49 -16.46
C SER A 118 -8.28 8.42 -17.57
N THR A 119 -7.10 9.00 -17.39
CA THR A 119 -6.47 9.88 -18.39
C THR A 119 -5.93 9.10 -19.58
N ARG A 120 -5.27 7.95 -19.33
CA ARG A 120 -4.53 7.22 -20.37
C ARG A 120 -5.31 6.10 -21.05
N ALA A 121 -6.43 5.65 -20.47
CA ALA A 121 -7.24 4.59 -21.07
C ALA A 121 -7.87 5.04 -22.40
N GLU A 122 -7.82 4.15 -23.40
CA GLU A 122 -8.43 4.33 -24.73
C GLU A 122 -9.95 4.08 -24.67
N ILE A 123 -10.69 5.01 -24.06
CA ILE A 123 -12.16 4.91 -23.92
C ILE A 123 -12.85 5.58 -25.10
N GLU A 124 -13.59 4.79 -25.88
CA GLU A 124 -14.36 5.26 -27.04
C GLU A 124 -15.82 5.62 -26.71
N ASP A 125 -16.49 4.86 -25.83
CA ASP A 125 -17.88 5.14 -25.45
C ASP A 125 -17.96 6.49 -24.72
N ARG A 126 -18.73 7.43 -25.28
CA ARG A 126 -18.88 8.80 -24.77
C ARG A 126 -19.39 8.85 -23.33
N ARG A 127 -20.22 7.90 -22.90
CA ARG A 127 -20.73 7.83 -21.53
C ARG A 127 -19.61 7.45 -20.56
N VAL A 128 -18.75 6.51 -20.97
CA VAL A 128 -17.60 6.08 -20.17
C VAL A 128 -16.51 7.15 -20.15
N ARG A 129 -16.30 7.87 -21.25
CA ARG A 129 -15.39 9.04 -21.27
C ARG A 129 -15.86 10.12 -20.31
N LYS A 130 -17.15 10.47 -20.33
CA LYS A 130 -17.73 11.42 -19.37
C LYS A 130 -17.48 10.99 -17.92
N LEU A 131 -17.70 9.71 -17.61
CA LEU A 131 -17.39 9.15 -16.29
C LEU A 131 -15.91 9.29 -15.93
N ALA A 132 -14.99 9.00 -16.87
CA ALA A 132 -13.55 9.13 -16.64
C ALA A 132 -13.15 10.59 -16.35
N ASP A 133 -13.72 11.55 -17.07
CA ASP A 133 -13.45 12.99 -16.86
C ASP A 133 -13.98 13.47 -15.50
N GLU A 134 -15.15 12.98 -15.07
CA GLU A 134 -15.71 13.22 -13.73
C GLU A 134 -14.82 12.64 -12.63
N ILE A 135 -14.31 11.40 -12.82
CA ILE A 135 -13.34 10.78 -11.91
C ILE A 135 -12.07 11.65 -11.82
N ILE A 136 -11.48 12.06 -12.95
CA ILE A 136 -10.24 12.88 -12.94
C ILE A 136 -10.46 14.18 -12.15
N SER A 137 -11.54 14.90 -12.42
CA SER A 137 -11.84 16.18 -11.74
C SER A 137 -12.08 15.98 -10.24
N ALA A 138 -12.82 14.94 -9.84
CA ALA A 138 -13.04 14.62 -8.44
C ALA A 138 -11.74 14.28 -7.71
N GLN A 139 -10.96 13.36 -8.27
CA GLN A 139 -9.75 12.84 -7.64
C GLN A 139 -8.67 13.92 -7.50
N LYS A 140 -8.51 14.82 -8.49
CA LYS A 140 -7.58 15.96 -8.38
C LYS A 140 -7.97 16.92 -7.25
N ARG A 141 -9.27 17.22 -7.11
CA ARG A 141 -9.77 18.08 -6.05
C ARG A 141 -9.54 17.46 -4.67
N GLU A 142 -9.88 16.17 -4.53
CA GLU A 142 -9.71 15.42 -3.29
C GLU A 142 -8.24 15.30 -2.89
N ILE A 143 -7.30 15.18 -3.84
CA ILE A 143 -5.86 15.25 -3.52
C ILE A 143 -5.48 16.60 -2.90
N LYS A 144 -5.93 17.72 -3.49
CA LYS A 144 -5.64 19.07 -2.95
C LYS A 144 -6.22 19.24 -1.54
N GLU A 145 -7.43 18.74 -1.32
CA GLU A 145 -8.12 18.76 -0.03
C GLU A 145 -7.39 17.92 1.02
N MET A 146 -7.04 16.68 0.69
CA MET A 146 -6.27 15.80 1.57
C MET A 146 -4.90 16.41 1.92
N SER A 147 -4.17 16.95 0.94
CA SER A 147 -2.88 17.62 1.21
C SER A 147 -3.04 18.79 2.17
N TRP A 148 -4.07 19.62 1.98
CA TRP A 148 -4.33 20.74 2.88
C TRP A 148 -4.70 20.28 4.30
N LEU A 149 -5.55 19.26 4.43
CA LEU A 149 -5.94 18.68 5.73
C LEU A 149 -4.75 18.05 6.45
N ILE A 150 -3.87 17.34 5.75
CA ILE A 150 -2.64 16.79 6.32
C ILE A 150 -1.79 17.93 6.92
N ASP A 151 -1.56 19.00 6.17
CA ASP A 151 -0.76 20.13 6.61
C ASP A 151 -1.39 20.83 7.82
N ASP A 152 -2.71 21.05 7.79
CA ASP A 152 -3.45 21.66 8.89
C ASP A 152 -3.41 20.79 10.16
N ILE A 153 -3.68 19.49 10.06
CA ILE A 153 -3.64 18.57 11.21
C ILE A 153 -2.23 18.49 11.80
N ARG A 154 -1.19 18.48 10.95
CA ARG A 154 0.21 18.49 11.42
C ARG A 154 0.58 19.77 12.15
N ALA A 155 0.10 20.91 11.67
CA ALA A 155 0.41 22.21 12.28
C ALA A 155 -0.42 22.50 13.53
N ASN A 156 -1.70 22.13 13.52
CA ASN A 156 -2.71 22.64 14.45
C ASN A 156 -3.40 21.53 15.25
N GLY A 157 -3.13 20.25 14.95
CA GLY A 157 -3.75 19.09 15.59
C GLY A 157 -5.16 18.78 15.08
N VAL A 158 -5.72 17.67 15.54
CA VAL A 158 -7.02 17.15 15.11
C VAL A 158 -8.18 18.10 15.49
N ALA A 159 -9.05 18.40 14.53
CA ALA A 159 -10.31 19.14 14.72
C ALA A 159 -11.41 18.21 15.26
N ALA A 160 -11.24 17.69 16.48
CA ALA A 160 -12.11 16.62 17.02
C ALA A 160 -13.56 17.04 17.30
N ASP A 161 -13.87 18.34 17.28
CA ASP A 161 -15.19 18.88 17.52
C ASP A 161 -15.57 19.91 16.45
N GLN A 162 -16.88 20.11 16.27
CA GLN A 162 -17.41 20.99 15.22
C GLN A 162 -16.91 22.43 15.37
N GLN A 163 -16.75 22.92 16.60
CA GLN A 163 -16.28 24.28 16.84
C GLN A 163 -14.86 24.48 16.30
N LYS A 164 -13.94 23.54 16.55
CA LYS A 164 -12.59 23.58 15.98
C LYS A 164 -12.58 23.42 14.47
N ALA A 165 -13.44 22.57 13.93
CA ALA A 165 -13.57 22.40 12.48
C ALA A 165 -14.04 23.70 11.80
N ASP A 166 -15.05 24.37 12.38
CA ASP A 166 -15.60 25.63 11.86
C ASP A 166 -14.57 26.78 11.88
N THR A 167 -13.61 26.75 12.82
CA THR A 167 -12.51 27.74 12.86
C THR A 167 -11.41 27.49 11.82
N ARG A 168 -11.41 26.33 11.16
CA ARG A 168 -10.41 25.91 10.17
C ARG A 168 -11.10 25.34 8.92
N PRO A 169 -11.84 26.17 8.17
CA PRO A 169 -12.58 25.68 7.01
C PRO A 169 -11.66 25.20 5.90
N VAL A 170 -11.99 24.05 5.33
CA VAL A 170 -11.33 23.54 4.12
C VAL A 170 -11.56 24.53 2.98
N PRO A 171 -10.52 24.98 2.26
CA PRO A 171 -10.67 25.87 1.12
C PRO A 171 -11.50 25.23 0.00
N GLU A 172 -12.21 26.05 -0.78
CA GLU A 172 -12.83 25.55 -2.01
C GLU A 172 -11.76 25.26 -3.06
N PHE A 173 -11.50 23.99 -3.32
CA PHE A 173 -10.66 23.55 -4.41
C PHE A 173 -11.49 23.45 -5.70
N SER A 174 -11.15 24.29 -6.69
CA SER A 174 -11.85 24.31 -7.98
C SER A 174 -11.73 22.98 -8.73
N ARG A 175 -12.67 22.73 -9.65
CA ARG A 175 -12.74 21.53 -10.51
C ARG A 175 -11.69 21.49 -11.64
N GLU A 176 -10.81 22.48 -11.71
CA GLU A 176 -9.79 22.66 -12.77
C GLU A 176 -8.65 21.62 -12.72
#